data_AF-A0A1I4KAE3-F1
#
_entry.id   AF-A0A1I4KAE3-F1
#
_cell.length_a   1.000
_cell.length_b   1.000
_cell.length_c   1.000
_cell.angle_alpha   90.00
_cell.angle_beta   90.00
_cell.angle_gamma   90.00
#
_symmetry.space_group_name_H-M   'P 1'
#
loop_
_entity.id
_entity.type
_entity.pdbx_description
1 polymer ?
#
loop_
_entity_poly.entity_id
_entity_poly.type
_entity_poly.pdbx_seq_one_letter_code
_entity_poly.pdbx_strand_id
1 'polypeptide(L)' 'DRGSQFRSRKQARALHRHGLVGSMGRVGAAGDNAAMESFFALLQKNVLNRRSWATRQDLRIAIVTWIERT' A
#
# COMPACT_ATOMS: atom_id res chain seq x y z
N ASP A 1 6.11 -0.34 -9.22
CA ASP A 1 5.44 0.97 -8.97
C ASP A 1 6.36 2.18 -9.26
N ARG A 2 5.83 3.35 -9.69
CA ARG A 2 6.62 4.56 -10.06
C ARG A 2 5.98 5.90 -9.66
N GLY A 3 5.13 5.92 -8.63
CA GLY A 3 4.46 7.15 -8.20
C GLY A 3 5.43 8.34 -8.01
N SER A 4 5.01 9.54 -8.38
CA SER A 4 5.81 10.78 -8.25
C SER A 4 6.30 11.01 -6.81
N GLN A 5 5.58 10.48 -5.82
CA GLN A 5 5.94 10.48 -4.40
C GLN A 5 7.24 9.71 -4.13
N PHE A 6 7.44 8.55 -4.77
CA PHE A 6 8.64 7.71 -4.61
C PHE A 6 9.87 8.31 -5.28
N ARG A 7 9.67 9.21 -6.26
CA ARG A 7 10.73 9.96 -6.94
C ARG A 7 10.97 11.35 -6.36
N SER A 8 10.23 11.73 -5.32
CA SER A 8 10.34 13.08 -4.75
C SER A 8 11.70 13.31 -4.07
N ARG A 9 12.18 14.57 -4.10
CA ARG A 9 13.40 14.98 -3.38
C ARG A 9 13.32 14.75 -1.87
N LYS A 10 12.10 14.65 -1.31
CA LYS A 10 11.86 14.34 0.10
C LYS A 10 12.16 12.87 0.38
N GLN A 11 11.66 11.96 -0.46
CA GLN A 11 11.89 10.53 -0.34
C GLN A 11 13.37 10.19 -0.51
N ALA A 12 14.03 10.75 -1.53
CA ALA A 12 15.46 10.54 -1.77
C ALA A 12 16.33 11.01 -0.59
N ARG A 13 15.99 12.16 0.01
CA ARG A 13 16.69 12.67 1.21
C ARG A 13 16.48 11.78 2.43
N ALA A 14 15.29 11.21 2.60
CA ALA A 14 15.02 10.27 3.69
C ALA A 14 15.83 8.98 3.51
N LEU A 15 15.84 8.41 2.30
CA LEU A 15 16.62 7.21 1.99
C LEU A 15 18.12 7.43 2.25
N HIS A 16 18.68 8.54 1.76
CA HIS A 16 20.07 8.89 2.01
C HIS A 16 20.39 9.06 3.50
N ARG A 17 19.49 9.70 4.28
CA ARG A 17 19.67 9.89 5.73
C ARG A 17 19.76 8.55 6.47
N HIS A 18 19.05 7.53 6.01
CA HIS A 18 19.03 6.20 6.62
C HIS A 18 20.00 5.21 5.96
N GLY A 19 20.87 5.66 5.04
CA GLY A 19 21.81 4.79 4.33
C GLY A 19 21.14 3.76 3.41
N LEU A 20 19.90 4.02 3.00
CA LEU A 20 19.11 3.12 2.17
C LEU A 20 19.20 3.53 0.69
N VAL A 21 19.26 2.54 -0.20
CA VAL A 21 19.16 2.75 -1.65
C VAL A 21 17.74 2.45 -2.09
N GLY A 22 17.09 3.42 -2.72
CA GLY A 22 15.76 3.23 -3.29
C GLY A 22 15.82 2.28 -4.48
N SER A 23 15.28 1.07 -4.33
CA SER A 23 15.05 0.17 -5.46
C SER A 23 13.79 0.60 -6.19
N MET A 24 13.87 0.83 -7.50
CA MET A 24 12.70 1.02 -8.37
C MET A 24 12.67 -0.09 -9.41
N GLY A 25 11.52 -0.74 -9.57
CA GLY A 25 11.32 -1.76 -10.58
C GLY A 25 11.53 -1.24 -12.00
N ARG A 26 11.90 -2.17 -12.89
CA ARG A 26 12.05 -1.91 -14.33
C ARG A 26 10.74 -1.35 -14.91
N VAL A 27 10.84 -0.50 -15.93
CA VAL A 27 9.67 0.07 -16.63
C VAL A 27 8.78 -1.09 -17.08
N GLY A 28 7.50 -1.09 -16.71
CA GLY A 28 6.56 -2.13 -17.15
C GLY A 28 6.64 -3.48 -16.41
N ALA A 29 7.43 -3.59 -15.33
CA ALA A 29 7.47 -4.80 -14.51
C ALA A 29 6.30 -4.82 -13.50
N ALA A 30 5.08 -5.08 -13.96
CA ALA A 30 3.89 -5.18 -13.10
C ALA A 30 4.01 -6.26 -12.01
N GLY A 31 4.88 -7.26 -12.21
CA GLY A 31 5.15 -8.30 -11.22
C GLY A 31 5.74 -7.79 -9.90
N ASP A 32 6.37 -6.60 -9.89
CA ASP A 32 6.91 -6.01 -8.65
C ASP A 32 5.79 -5.48 -7.72
N ASN A 33 4.66 -5.08 -8.29
CA ASN A 33 3.52 -4.51 -7.58
C ASN A 33 2.35 -5.48 -7.48
N ALA A 34 2.37 -6.58 -8.23
CA ALA A 34 1.26 -7.54 -8.32
C ALA A 34 0.80 -8.06 -6.95
N ALA A 35 1.72 -8.28 -6.01
CA ALA A 35 1.37 -8.71 -4.66
C ALA A 35 0.59 -7.62 -3.89
N MET A 36 1.03 -6.37 -3.98
CA MET A 36 0.34 -5.24 -3.37
C MET A 36 -0.99 -4.94 -4.04
N GLU A 37 -1.06 -5.00 -5.37
CA GLU A 37 -2.31 -4.87 -6.12
C GLU A 37 -3.31 -5.97 -5.73
N SER A 38 -2.85 -7.22 -5.59
CA SER A 38 -3.66 -8.33 -5.12
C SER A 38 -4.16 -8.12 -3.68
N PHE A 39 -3.28 -7.63 -2.79
CA PHE A 39 -3.67 -7.27 -1.43
C PHE A 39 -4.77 -6.20 -1.40
N PHE A 40 -4.63 -5.12 -2.17
CA PHE A 40 -5.63 -4.06 -2.21
C PHE A 40 -6.96 -4.52 -2.83
N ALA A 41 -6.90 -5.37 -3.86
CA ALA A 41 -8.10 -5.99 -4.43
C ALA A 41 -8.85 -6.85 -3.39
N LEU A 42 -8.11 -7.65 -2.60
CA LEU A 42 -8.67 -8.45 -1.52
C LEU A 42 -9.22 -7.58 -0.39
N LEU A 43 -8.51 -6.54 0.03
CA LEU A 43 -8.97 -5.61 1.06
C LEU A 43 -10.27 -4.92 0.63
N GLN A 44 -10.34 -4.48 -0.63
CA GLN A 44 -11.52 -3.82 -1.17
C GLN A 44 -12.73 -4.76 -1.21
N LYS A 45 -12.53 -5.99 -1.69
CA LYS A 45 -13.59 -7.00 -1.80
C LYS A 45 -14.08 -7.47 -0.43
N ASN A 46 -13.19 -7.73 0.51
CA ASN A 46 -13.53 -8.38 1.78
C ASN A 46 -13.91 -7.39 2.90
N VAL A 47 -13.43 -6.15 2.83
CA VAL A 47 -13.66 -5.15 3.89
C VAL A 47 -14.42 -3.94 3.35
N LEU A 48 -13.84 -3.22 2.38
CA LEU A 48 -14.34 -1.89 1.99
C LEU A 48 -15.75 -1.96 1.38
N ASN A 49 -15.97 -2.90 0.47
CA ASN A 49 -17.23 -3.02 -0.28
C ASN A 49 -18.27 -3.91 0.43
N ARG A 50 -17.96 -4.44 1.62
CA ARG A 50 -18.79 -5.44 2.31
C ARG A 50 -20.00 -4.83 3.01
N ARG A 51 -19.91 -3.56 3.41
CA ARG A 51 -20.99 -2.74 3.98
C ARG A 51 -20.60 -1.27 4.01
N SER A 52 -21.58 -0.38 4.21
CA SER A 52 -21.33 1.00 4.59
C SER A 52 -20.83 1.09 6.04
N TRP A 53 -19.89 1.99 6.29
CA TRP A 53 -19.30 2.21 7.61
C TRP A 53 -19.81 3.54 8.18
N ALA A 54 -20.29 3.50 9.42
CA ALA A 54 -20.82 4.70 10.09
C ALA A 54 -19.69 5.68 10.44
N THR A 55 -18.53 5.18 10.86
CA THR A 55 -17.36 6.00 11.19
C THR A 55 -16.07 5.46 10.57
N ARG A 56 -15.07 6.33 10.44
CA ARG A 56 -13.71 5.92 10.03
C ARG A 56 -13.07 4.97 11.03
N GLN A 57 -13.43 5.07 12.32
CA GLN A 57 -12.90 4.19 13.36
C GLN A 57 -13.41 2.76 13.19
N ASP A 58 -14.70 2.59 12.87
CA ASP A 58 -15.28 1.27 12.60
C ASP A 58 -14.60 0.59 11.41
N LEU A 59 -14.36 1.36 10.35
CA LEU A 59 -13.62 0.89 9.19
C LEU A 59 -12.18 0.49 9.56
N ARG A 60 -11.47 1.31 10.34
CA ARG A 60 -10.10 1.01 10.79
C ARG A 60 -10.05 -0.29 11.58
N ILE A 61 -10.97 -0.51 12.51
CA ILE A 61 -11.05 -1.75 13.30
C ILE A 61 -11.28 -2.95 12.39
N ALA A 62 -12.16 -2.83 11.39
CA ALA A 62 -12.43 -3.91 10.45
C ALA A 62 -11.24 -4.24 9.56
N ILE A 63 -10.51 -3.22 9.08
CA ILE A 63 -9.27 -3.42 8.30
C ILE A 63 -8.23 -4.17 9.13
N VAL A 64 -7.95 -3.73 10.36
CA VAL A 64 -6.97 -4.40 11.25
C VAL A 64 -7.42 -5.82 11.55
N THR A 65 -8.69 -6.01 11.91
CA THR A 65 -9.23 -7.34 12.21
C THR A 65 -9.12 -8.29 11.01
N TRP A 66 -9.33 -7.80 9.79
CA TRP A 66 -9.18 -8.62 8.58
C TRP A 66 -7.72 -8.97 8.32
N ILE A 67 -6.79 -8.02 8.46
CA ILE A 67 -5.35 -8.26 8.29
C ILE A 67 -4.81 -9.28 9.30
N GLU A 68 -5.23 -9.19 10.58
CA GLU A 68 -4.73 -10.06 11.65
C GLU A 68 -5.36 -11.46 11.67
N ARG A 69 -6.48 -11.66 10.97
CA ARG A 69 -7.23 -12.93 10.95
C ARG A 69 -7.15 -13.69 9.63
N THR A 70 -6.49 -13.12 8.62
CA THR A 70 -6.28 -13.74 7.31
C THR A 70 -4.80 -14.02 7.14
#